data_AF-A0A0J9TJ49-F1
#
_entry.id   AF-A0A0J9TJ49-F1
#
_cell.length_a   1.000
_cell.length_b   1.000
_cell.length_c   1.000
_cell.angle_alpha   90.00
_cell.angle_beta   90.00
_cell.angle_gamma   90.00
#
_symmetry.space_group_name_H-M   'P 1'
#
loop_
_entity.id
_entity.type
_entity.pdbx_description
1 polymer ?
#
loop_
_entity_poly.entity_id
_entity_poly.type
_entity_poly.pdbx_seq_one_letter_code
_entity_poly.pdbx_strand_id
1 'polypeptide(L)'
;MAEAVLKELPSEVFYKALNDNGNDNGDGNKCSMACESIETGLEQEKIKQICTKLEKNIYYVKNYHNNGLSFFDKHCYDLNYWLYDKVNEEFGKGDTKKNINLFFEEIQNQWNNIDRNGKPDNSGKICKPELQIFKTGLFKSIKELLDYFENFDTFKNEIGTSNQKPNKYCDTIKKCVPLYFTFQQLCKLIKNDICNKYIHKDDRYNPKELLSNLSCVEGGTYEVKLDERLVAEMIKTYQSGVGSLIPGLGHLFTGSLPGMFMNSIYDLVQKGFDGSGITTLYNKITSYTDIFYSENFQKYGLPSLFGLGCLIILFIFYKVKSKYILKYRRKKKRKRLSDLDTSGLMSAPLGFPAPMMPMNPYGLRYQPM
;
A
#
# COMPACT_ATOMS: atom_id res chain seq x y z
N MET A 1 -8.83 8.33 36.88
CA MET A 1 -7.58 7.61 37.25
C MET A 1 -6.99 6.84 36.10
N ALA A 2 -7.73 5.97 35.39
CA ALA A 2 -7.18 5.18 34.28
C ALA A 2 -6.46 6.01 33.19
N GLU A 3 -7.03 7.14 32.77
CA GLU A 3 -6.43 8.00 31.74
C GLU A 3 -5.13 8.70 32.19
N ALA A 4 -4.97 9.00 33.48
CA ALA A 4 -3.76 9.62 34.00
C ALA A 4 -2.59 8.61 34.01
N VAL A 5 -2.87 7.35 34.33
CA VAL A 5 -1.86 6.30 34.37
C VAL A 5 -1.37 5.92 32.97
N LEU A 6 -2.23 5.98 31.95
CA LEU A 6 -1.81 5.76 30.57
C LEU A 6 -0.81 6.82 30.09
N LYS A 7 -0.91 8.07 30.59
CA LYS A 7 0.01 9.16 30.23
C LYS A 7 1.44 8.99 30.78
N GLU A 8 1.64 8.04 31.69
CA GLU A 8 2.96 7.73 32.27
C GLU A 8 3.68 6.59 31.53
N LEU A 9 3.03 5.95 30.54
CA LEU A 9 3.66 4.91 29.74
C LEU A 9 4.85 5.48 28.94
N PRO A 10 5.99 4.78 28.86
CA PRO A 10 7.19 5.26 28.14
C PRO A 10 6.88 5.82 26.74
N SER A 11 6.05 5.11 25.97
CA SER A 11 5.69 5.53 24.61
C SER A 11 4.90 6.84 24.58
N GLU A 12 3.99 7.03 25.54
CA GLU A 12 3.14 8.22 25.66
C GLU A 12 3.97 9.42 26.13
N VAL A 13 4.85 9.21 27.10
CA VAL A 13 5.79 10.23 27.59
C VAL A 13 6.69 10.71 26.44
N PHE A 14 7.24 9.77 25.66
CA PHE A 14 8.09 10.12 24.52
C PHE A 14 7.31 10.88 23.44
N TYR A 15 6.14 10.38 23.01
CA TYR A 15 5.35 11.01 21.97
C TYR A 15 4.79 12.38 22.40
N LYS A 16 4.44 12.53 23.68
CA LYS A 16 4.04 13.82 24.25
C LYS A 16 5.17 14.85 24.18
N ALA A 17 6.41 14.45 24.47
CA ALA A 17 7.56 15.36 24.37
C ALA A 17 7.75 15.92 22.95
N LEU A 18 7.48 15.13 21.91
CA LEU A 18 7.49 15.62 20.51
C LEU A 18 6.47 16.74 20.27
N ASN A 19 5.35 16.73 21.01
CA ASN A 19 4.33 17.77 20.96
C ASN A 19 4.66 18.97 21.84
N ASP A 20 5.30 18.77 22.99
CA ASP A 20 5.56 19.82 23.98
C ASP A 20 6.81 20.65 23.68
N ASN A 21 7.77 20.12 22.91
CA ASN A 21 9.01 20.82 22.49
C ASN A 21 8.80 22.10 21.64
N GLY A 22 7.56 22.61 21.54
CA GLY A 22 7.16 23.78 20.75
C GLY A 22 7.10 25.12 21.50
N ASN A 23 7.29 25.16 22.82
CA ASN A 23 7.05 26.40 23.60
C ASN A 23 8.27 27.30 23.87
N ASP A 24 9.49 26.85 23.59
CA ASP A 24 10.67 27.70 23.77
C ASP A 24 11.04 28.43 22.48
N ASN A 25 11.07 29.76 22.57
CA ASN A 25 11.54 30.74 21.58
C ASN A 25 13.06 30.64 21.31
N GLY A 26 13.60 29.43 21.24
CA GLY A 26 14.97 29.16 20.86
C GLY A 26 15.14 29.30 19.34
N ASP A 27 16.16 30.06 18.96
CA ASP A 27 16.64 30.45 17.63
C ASP A 27 16.86 29.23 16.68
N GLY A 28 15.77 28.61 16.22
CA GLY A 28 15.75 27.46 15.32
C GLY A 28 15.90 27.90 13.86
N ASN A 29 17.08 28.43 13.53
CA ASN A 29 17.26 29.19 12.29
C ASN A 29 17.69 28.34 11.07
N LYS A 30 17.89 27.01 11.16
CA LYS A 30 18.45 26.24 10.02
C LYS A 30 17.41 25.50 9.18
N CYS A 31 16.44 24.79 9.77
CA CYS A 31 15.35 24.15 9.02
C CYS A 31 14.32 25.18 8.53
N SER A 32 14.20 26.33 9.21
CA SER A 32 13.32 27.43 8.81
C SER A 32 13.72 28.05 7.46
N MET A 33 15.01 28.32 7.23
CA MET A 33 15.47 29.01 6.00
C MET A 33 15.21 28.19 4.72
N ALA A 34 15.18 26.86 4.81
CA ALA A 34 14.97 25.99 3.65
C ALA A 34 13.49 25.66 3.38
N CYS A 35 12.61 25.80 4.39
CA CYS A 35 11.16 25.71 4.20
C CYS A 35 10.53 27.05 3.74
N GLU A 36 11.31 28.14 3.66
CA GLU A 36 10.84 29.44 3.20
C GLU A 36 10.56 29.49 1.69
N SER A 37 11.09 28.56 0.89
CA SER A 37 10.86 28.51 -0.57
C SER A 37 9.51 27.90 -0.98
N ILE A 38 8.64 27.53 -0.04
CA ILE A 38 7.42 26.76 -0.28
C ILE A 38 6.21 27.68 -0.30
N GLU A 39 5.78 28.05 -1.51
CA GLU A 39 4.57 28.81 -1.85
C GLU A 39 4.33 30.12 -1.06
N THR A 40 3.56 31.06 -1.64
CA THR A 40 3.26 32.34 -0.99
C THR A 40 1.90 32.27 -0.31
N GLY A 41 1.83 32.47 1.02
CA GLY A 41 0.55 32.65 1.73
C GLY A 41 0.48 32.00 3.12
N LEU A 42 -0.74 31.80 3.63
CA LEU A 42 -1.03 31.22 4.95
C LEU A 42 -0.51 29.79 5.14
N GLU A 43 -0.29 29.05 4.06
CA GLU A 43 0.26 27.69 4.09
C GLU A 43 1.76 27.69 4.43
N GLN A 44 2.49 28.71 3.96
CA GLN A 44 3.92 28.89 4.22
C GLN A 44 4.21 29.06 5.72
N GLU A 45 3.39 29.83 6.43
CA GLU A 45 3.57 30.06 7.87
C GLU A 45 3.38 28.76 8.67
N LYS A 46 2.36 27.97 8.32
CA LYS A 46 2.10 26.67 8.95
C LYS A 46 3.21 25.66 8.66
N ILE A 47 3.70 25.60 7.42
CA ILE A 47 4.83 24.73 7.05
C ILE A 47 6.08 25.14 7.81
N LYS A 48 6.37 26.45 7.92
CA LYS A 48 7.49 26.98 8.70
C LYS A 48 7.41 26.57 10.18
N GLN A 49 6.22 26.62 10.78
CA GLN A 49 6.00 26.15 12.15
C GLN A 49 6.27 24.64 12.29
N ILE A 50 5.77 23.82 11.36
CA ILE A 50 6.03 22.38 11.34
C ILE A 50 7.52 22.09 11.19
N CYS A 51 8.21 22.73 10.23
CA CYS A 51 9.65 22.55 9.99
C CYS A 51 10.49 22.93 11.22
N THR A 52 10.19 24.07 11.83
CA THR A 52 10.91 24.53 13.04
C THR A 52 10.79 23.52 14.18
N LYS A 53 9.60 22.95 14.36
CA LYS A 53 9.35 21.95 15.40
C LYS A 53 9.95 20.58 15.05
N LEU A 54 9.93 20.20 13.78
CA LEU A 54 10.60 19.00 13.28
C LEU A 54 12.10 19.05 13.58
N GLU A 55 12.77 20.16 13.31
CA GLU A 55 14.19 20.34 13.62
C GLU A 55 14.49 20.11 15.11
N LYS A 56 13.73 20.77 16.00
CA LYS A 56 13.86 20.57 17.46
C LYS A 56 13.66 19.11 17.84
N ASN A 57 12.65 18.46 17.26
CA ASN A 57 12.34 17.06 17.54
C ASN A 57 13.43 16.09 17.03
N ILE A 58 14.11 16.40 15.92
CA ILE A 58 15.25 15.61 15.43
C ILE A 58 16.40 15.64 16.43
N TYR A 59 16.73 16.83 16.96
CA TYR A 59 17.75 16.96 18.00
C TYR A 59 17.31 16.30 19.31
N TYR A 60 16.04 16.40 19.68
CA TYR A 60 15.48 15.72 20.84
C TYR A 60 15.66 14.21 20.74
N VAL A 61 15.24 13.57 19.62
CA VAL A 61 15.42 12.13 19.39
C VAL A 61 16.89 11.74 19.49
N LYS A 62 17.79 12.53 18.89
CA LYS A 62 19.25 12.30 18.98
C LYS A 62 19.69 12.32 20.45
N ASN A 63 19.40 13.41 21.17
CA ASN A 63 19.83 13.61 22.55
C ASN A 63 19.26 12.57 23.52
N TYR A 64 18.01 12.16 23.32
CA TYR A 64 17.34 11.11 24.09
C TYR A 64 18.13 9.79 24.05
N HIS A 65 18.84 9.52 22.95
CA HIS A 65 19.59 8.28 22.72
C HIS A 65 21.12 8.40 22.86
N ASN A 66 21.63 9.52 23.37
CA ASN A 66 23.08 9.73 23.55
C ASN A 66 23.75 8.62 24.39
N ASN A 67 23.01 8.03 25.34
CA ASN A 67 23.53 6.98 26.25
C ASN A 67 23.08 5.55 25.86
N GLY A 68 22.42 5.36 24.71
CA GLY A 68 21.98 4.03 24.27
C GLY A 68 20.90 4.05 23.19
N LEU A 69 20.92 3.04 22.32
CA LEU A 69 20.03 2.91 21.16
C LEU A 69 18.76 2.08 21.40
N SER A 70 18.43 1.78 22.66
CA SER A 70 17.18 1.08 22.99
C SER A 70 16.01 1.85 22.42
N PHE A 71 15.12 1.19 21.67
CA PHE A 71 13.98 1.82 20.99
C PHE A 71 14.29 2.97 20.01
N PHE A 72 15.55 3.22 19.62
CA PHE A 72 15.89 4.31 18.68
C PHE A 72 15.07 4.27 17.38
N ASP A 73 14.96 3.10 16.74
CA ASP A 73 14.16 2.97 15.49
C ASP A 73 12.69 3.28 15.71
N LYS A 74 12.16 2.90 16.88
CA LYS A 74 10.78 3.17 17.26
C LYS A 74 10.57 4.67 17.49
N HIS A 75 11.47 5.34 18.20
CA HIS A 75 11.40 6.78 18.41
C HIS A 75 11.61 7.58 17.12
N CYS A 76 12.42 7.05 16.20
CA CYS A 76 12.52 7.59 14.85
C CYS A 76 11.21 7.41 14.07
N TYR A 77 10.56 6.26 14.23
CA TYR A 77 9.23 6.02 13.67
C TYR A 77 8.18 6.97 14.25
N ASP A 78 8.18 7.20 15.57
CA ASP A 78 7.28 8.16 16.21
C ASP A 78 7.48 9.59 15.68
N LEU A 79 8.72 10.00 15.40
CA LEU A 79 9.00 11.29 14.79
C LEU A 79 8.42 11.39 13.37
N ASN A 80 8.55 10.32 12.58
CA ASN A 80 7.93 10.24 11.25
C ASN A 80 6.40 10.28 11.35
N TYR A 81 5.81 9.53 12.28
CA TYR A 81 4.38 9.51 12.54
C TYR A 81 3.89 10.90 12.99
N TRP A 82 4.62 11.56 13.89
CA TRP A 82 4.30 12.89 14.36
C TRP A 82 4.26 13.90 13.21
N LEU A 83 5.23 13.84 12.29
CA LEU A 83 5.22 14.69 11.10
C LEU A 83 3.99 14.42 10.23
N TYR A 84 3.65 13.14 10.01
CA TYR A 84 2.45 12.75 9.29
C TYR A 84 1.19 13.35 9.92
N ASP A 85 1.02 13.17 11.21
CA ASP A 85 -0.14 13.61 11.97
C ASP A 85 -0.30 15.13 11.84
N LYS A 86 0.78 15.89 12.06
CA LYS A 86 0.76 17.37 11.97
C LYS A 86 0.45 17.89 10.58
N VAL A 87 1.07 17.33 9.54
CA VAL A 87 0.79 17.75 8.16
C VAL A 87 -0.65 17.40 7.76
N ASN A 88 -1.18 16.25 8.18
CA ASN A 88 -2.59 15.90 7.92
C ASN A 88 -3.59 16.76 8.71
N GLU A 89 -3.28 17.10 9.96
CA GLU A 89 -4.11 18.01 10.76
C GLU A 89 -4.25 19.37 10.07
N GLU A 90 -3.15 19.91 9.55
CA GLU A 90 -3.12 21.23 8.91
C GLU A 90 -3.61 21.25 7.46
N PHE A 91 -3.27 20.21 6.68
CA PHE A 91 -3.46 20.20 5.22
C PHE A 91 -4.29 19.01 4.71
N GLY A 92 -4.80 18.13 5.57
CA GLY A 92 -5.54 16.93 5.17
C GLY A 92 -7.01 17.15 4.80
N LYS A 93 -7.47 18.40 4.75
CA LYS A 93 -8.89 18.75 4.55
C LYS A 93 -9.05 19.85 3.50
N GLY A 94 -10.23 19.91 2.87
CA GLY A 94 -10.55 20.96 1.91
C GLY A 94 -9.62 20.95 0.69
N ASP A 95 -9.34 22.13 0.14
CA ASP A 95 -8.54 22.28 -1.08
C ASP A 95 -7.05 21.96 -0.88
N THR A 96 -6.52 22.14 0.34
CA THR A 96 -5.11 21.90 0.67
C THR A 96 -4.72 20.42 0.62
N LYS A 97 -5.71 19.51 0.75
CA LYS A 97 -5.51 18.06 0.62
C LYS A 97 -4.92 17.65 -0.72
N LYS A 98 -5.17 18.43 -1.79
CA LYS A 98 -4.61 18.15 -3.13
C LYS A 98 -3.08 18.26 -3.13
N ASN A 99 -2.53 19.11 -2.28
CA ASN A 99 -1.10 19.42 -2.20
C ASN A 99 -0.37 18.71 -1.05
N ILE A 100 -1.08 17.89 -0.25
CA ILE A 100 -0.50 17.28 0.96
C ILE A 100 0.75 16.44 0.68
N ASN A 101 0.78 15.74 -0.46
CA ASN A 101 1.94 14.95 -0.87
C ASN A 101 3.15 15.84 -1.18
N LEU A 102 2.94 17.01 -1.78
CA LEU A 102 4.00 17.98 -2.05
C LEU A 102 4.58 18.52 -0.74
N PHE A 103 3.72 18.85 0.24
CA PHE A 103 4.17 19.28 1.56
C PHE A 103 5.02 18.20 2.24
N PHE A 104 4.60 16.93 2.16
CA PHE A 104 5.38 15.83 2.70
C PHE A 104 6.74 15.65 2.03
N GLU A 105 6.79 15.64 0.70
CA GLU A 105 8.03 15.47 -0.05
C GLU A 105 9.02 16.57 0.27
N GLU A 106 8.55 17.81 0.34
CA GLU A 106 9.40 18.96 0.58
C GLU A 106 9.96 18.98 2.01
N ILE A 107 9.11 18.78 3.04
CA ILE A 107 9.58 18.72 4.42
C ILE A 107 10.61 17.59 4.61
N GLN A 108 10.42 16.44 3.93
CA GLN A 108 11.35 15.32 4.01
C GLN A 108 12.67 15.57 3.29
N ASN A 109 12.64 16.24 2.14
CA ASN A 109 13.86 16.69 1.46
C ASN A 109 14.69 17.57 2.41
N GLN A 110 14.04 18.49 3.12
CA GLN A 110 14.73 19.33 4.09
C GLN A 110 15.26 18.54 5.27
N TRP A 111 14.47 17.62 5.84
CA TRP A 111 14.94 16.72 6.91
C TRP A 111 16.21 15.94 6.51
N ASN A 112 16.28 15.45 5.27
CA ASN A 112 17.48 14.79 4.76
C ASN A 112 18.71 15.71 4.68
N ASN A 113 18.50 17.00 4.44
CA ASN A 113 19.56 18.01 4.26
C ASN A 113 19.99 18.69 5.56
N ILE A 114 19.33 18.43 6.70
CA ILE A 114 19.74 19.00 7.99
C ILE A 114 21.17 18.56 8.30
N ASP A 115 22.06 19.55 8.44
CA ASP A 115 23.44 19.34 8.85
C ASP A 115 23.49 18.82 10.30
N ARG A 116 24.03 17.62 10.47
CA ARG A 116 24.14 16.93 11.78
C ARG A 116 25.58 16.95 12.30
N ASN A 117 26.46 17.75 11.69
CA ASN A 117 27.87 17.89 12.05
C ASN A 117 28.04 18.60 13.40
N GLY A 118 27.88 17.81 14.46
CA GLY A 118 28.41 18.03 15.80
C GLY A 118 28.89 16.66 16.31
N LYS A 119 29.88 16.65 17.24
CA LYS A 119 30.63 15.47 17.71
C LYS A 119 29.87 14.16 17.46
N PRO A 120 30.43 13.21 16.68
CA PRO A 120 29.74 11.96 16.37
C PRO A 120 29.33 11.34 17.69
N ASP A 121 28.03 11.20 17.86
CA ASP A 121 27.50 10.45 18.97
C ASP A 121 27.99 9.01 18.78
N ASN A 122 28.37 8.31 19.86
CA ASN A 122 29.12 7.05 19.80
C ASN A 122 28.42 5.93 19.01
N SER A 123 27.15 6.13 18.63
CA SER A 123 26.30 5.17 17.94
C SER A 123 26.28 5.27 16.41
N GLY A 124 26.61 6.44 15.82
CA GLY A 124 26.54 6.67 14.38
C GLY A 124 25.14 6.55 13.72
N LYS A 125 24.08 6.30 14.51
CA LYS A 125 22.73 6.05 13.98
C LYS A 125 21.95 7.36 13.82
N ILE A 126 21.32 7.51 12.65
CA ILE A 126 20.72 8.77 12.21
C ILE A 126 19.26 8.51 11.88
N CYS A 127 18.34 9.23 12.53
CA CYS A 127 16.92 9.13 12.21
C CYS A 127 16.61 9.86 10.90
N LYS A 128 16.03 9.15 9.93
CA LYS A 128 15.75 9.66 8.58
C LYS A 128 14.25 9.69 8.32
N PRO A 129 13.78 10.56 7.40
CA PRO A 129 12.42 10.51 6.90
C PRO A 129 12.14 9.16 6.22
N GLU A 130 10.97 8.60 6.48
CA GLU A 130 10.53 7.34 5.91
C GLU A 130 9.28 7.51 5.04
N LEU A 131 9.53 7.82 3.76
CA LEU A 131 8.52 8.05 2.72
C LEU A 131 7.46 6.94 2.62
N GLN A 132 7.83 5.69 2.92
CA GLN A 132 6.96 4.53 2.77
C GLN A 132 5.87 4.48 3.84
N ILE A 133 6.09 5.05 5.02
CA ILE A 133 5.08 5.11 6.09
C ILE A 133 3.83 5.83 5.58
N PHE A 134 4.00 6.93 4.82
CA PHE A 134 2.91 7.80 4.37
C PHE A 134 2.10 7.22 3.20
N LYS A 135 2.58 6.14 2.56
CA LYS A 135 1.95 5.53 1.39
C LYS A 135 0.99 4.39 1.76
N THR A 136 0.88 4.06 3.03
CA THR A 136 0.14 2.88 3.52
C THR A 136 -0.91 3.30 4.53
N GLY A 137 -2.01 2.56 4.65
CA GLY A 137 -2.96 2.73 5.75
C GLY A 137 -2.48 2.13 7.09
N LEU A 138 -1.24 1.63 7.18
CA LEU A 138 -0.75 0.84 8.30
C LEU A 138 -0.09 1.67 9.40
N PHE A 139 0.22 2.93 9.13
CA PHE A 139 1.09 3.74 9.98
C PHE A 139 0.62 3.82 11.44
N LYS A 140 -0.70 3.93 11.65
CA LYS A 140 -1.32 3.92 12.98
C LYS A 140 -1.20 2.57 13.67
N SER A 141 -1.51 1.49 12.98
CA SER A 141 -1.42 0.13 13.53
C SER A 141 0.03 -0.27 13.86
N ILE A 142 1.00 0.15 13.03
CA ILE A 142 2.42 -0.02 13.34
C ILE A 142 2.80 0.79 14.58
N LYS A 143 2.35 2.05 14.68
CA LYS A 143 2.59 2.87 15.87
C LYS A 143 2.06 2.19 17.13
N GLU A 144 0.80 1.77 17.14
CA GLU A 144 0.16 1.10 18.28
C GLU A 144 0.92 -0.17 18.69
N LEU A 145 1.39 -0.96 17.72
CA LEU A 145 2.19 -2.14 17.99
C LEU A 145 3.58 -1.80 18.58
N LEU A 146 4.25 -0.79 18.03
CA LEU A 146 5.56 -0.36 18.51
C LEU A 146 5.48 0.26 19.91
N ASP A 147 4.42 1.02 20.20
CA ASP A 147 4.13 1.56 21.53
C ASP A 147 3.91 0.41 22.53
N TYR A 148 3.20 -0.65 22.13
CA TYR A 148 3.06 -1.86 22.95
C TYR A 148 4.42 -2.51 23.27
N PHE A 149 5.32 -2.63 22.30
CA PHE A 149 6.66 -3.19 22.55
C PHE A 149 7.49 -2.38 23.52
N GLU A 150 7.42 -1.04 23.44
CA GLU A 150 8.12 -0.17 24.37
C GLU A 150 7.54 -0.26 25.78
N ASN A 151 6.21 -0.34 25.90
CA ASN A 151 5.52 -0.39 27.17
C ASN A 151 5.51 -1.78 27.83
N PHE A 152 5.97 -2.81 27.13
CA PHE A 152 5.82 -4.21 27.57
C PHE A 152 6.44 -4.47 28.94
N ASP A 153 7.64 -3.94 29.19
CA ASP A 153 8.32 -4.13 30.48
C ASP A 153 7.55 -3.43 31.61
N THR A 154 6.95 -2.27 31.35
CA THR A 154 6.03 -1.60 32.29
C THR A 154 4.82 -2.46 32.62
N PHE A 155 4.20 -3.10 31.62
CA PHE A 155 3.09 -4.03 31.84
C PHE A 155 3.54 -5.27 32.60
N LYS A 156 4.73 -5.80 32.31
CA LYS A 156 5.26 -6.99 32.97
C LYS A 156 5.53 -6.75 34.46
N ASN A 157 6.03 -5.57 34.82
CA ASN A 157 6.27 -5.19 36.21
C ASN A 157 4.98 -5.13 37.07
N GLU A 158 3.81 -5.01 36.43
CA GLU A 158 2.52 -4.99 37.13
C GLU A 158 2.06 -6.39 37.60
N ILE A 159 2.60 -7.48 37.00
CA ILE A 159 2.20 -8.87 37.29
C ILE A 159 2.40 -9.26 38.76
N GLY A 160 3.37 -8.65 39.46
CA GLY A 160 3.64 -8.90 40.88
C GLY A 160 3.29 -7.75 41.83
N THR A 161 2.92 -6.58 41.30
CA THR A 161 2.76 -5.36 42.10
C THR A 161 1.30 -4.89 42.18
N SER A 162 0.46 -5.25 41.22
CA SER A 162 -0.93 -4.84 41.18
C SER A 162 -1.85 -5.80 41.94
N ASN A 163 -2.48 -5.30 43.00
CA ASN A 163 -3.61 -5.98 43.66
C ASN A 163 -4.94 -5.78 42.91
N GLN A 164 -4.99 -4.88 41.92
CA GLN A 164 -6.19 -4.58 41.14
C GLN A 164 -6.37 -5.60 40.00
N LYS A 165 -7.53 -6.25 39.97
CA LYS A 165 -7.94 -7.21 38.93
C LYS A 165 -9.34 -6.84 38.41
N PRO A 166 -9.54 -6.64 37.08
CA PRO A 166 -8.51 -6.61 36.04
C PRO A 166 -7.54 -5.45 36.23
N ASN A 167 -6.29 -5.62 35.79
CA ASN A 167 -5.31 -4.53 35.85
C ASN A 167 -5.75 -3.33 34.98
N LYS A 168 -5.39 -2.13 35.41
CA LYS A 168 -5.69 -0.86 34.73
C LYS A 168 -5.22 -0.78 33.26
N TYR A 169 -4.24 -1.58 32.86
CA TYR A 169 -3.71 -1.62 31.49
C TYR A 169 -4.41 -2.63 30.56
N CYS A 170 -5.39 -3.39 31.05
CA CYS A 170 -5.99 -4.47 30.28
C CYS A 170 -6.62 -4.02 28.97
N ASP A 171 -7.25 -2.83 28.92
CA ASP A 171 -7.83 -2.31 27.67
C ASP A 171 -6.74 -1.99 26.63
N THR A 172 -5.61 -1.41 27.06
CA THR A 172 -4.47 -1.11 26.18
C THR A 172 -3.83 -2.39 25.65
N ILE A 173 -3.61 -3.37 26.53
CA ILE A 173 -3.04 -4.68 26.14
C ILE A 173 -3.96 -5.37 25.14
N LYS A 174 -5.27 -5.45 25.43
CA LYS A 174 -6.26 -6.10 24.56
C LYS A 174 -6.32 -5.49 23.16
N LYS A 175 -6.23 -4.16 23.04
CA LYS A 175 -6.21 -3.48 21.73
C LYS A 175 -5.03 -3.93 20.86
N CYS A 176 -3.90 -4.25 21.47
CA CYS A 176 -2.69 -4.65 20.75
C CYS A 176 -2.64 -6.14 20.40
N VAL A 177 -3.42 -7.00 21.08
CA VAL A 177 -3.44 -8.46 20.82
C VAL A 177 -3.70 -8.82 19.35
N PRO A 178 -4.76 -8.33 18.69
CA PRO A 178 -5.00 -8.66 17.28
C PRO A 178 -3.88 -8.15 16.37
N LEU A 179 -3.31 -6.98 16.66
CA LEU A 179 -2.16 -6.44 15.91
C LEU A 179 -0.97 -7.39 16.02
N TYR A 180 -0.58 -7.75 17.24
CA TYR A 180 0.57 -8.59 17.51
C TYR A 180 0.51 -9.90 16.73
N PHE A 181 -0.59 -10.64 16.85
CA PHE A 181 -0.74 -11.93 16.17
C PHE A 181 -0.86 -11.79 14.65
N THR A 182 -1.47 -10.71 14.15
CA THR A 182 -1.48 -10.41 12.70
C THR A 182 -0.07 -10.22 12.17
N PHE A 183 0.73 -9.38 12.82
CA PHE A 183 2.13 -9.17 12.45
C PHE A 183 2.96 -10.44 12.63
N GLN A 184 2.72 -11.22 13.70
CA GLN A 184 3.43 -12.48 13.94
C GLN A 184 3.26 -13.46 12.77
N GLN A 185 2.05 -13.60 12.23
CA GLN A 185 1.80 -14.45 11.07
C GLN A 185 2.43 -13.88 9.81
N LEU A 186 2.28 -12.58 9.56
CA LEU A 186 2.85 -11.95 8.38
C LEU A 186 4.37 -11.98 8.36
N CYS A 187 5.03 -11.81 9.50
CA CYS A 187 6.47 -11.90 9.61
C CYS A 187 7.03 -13.28 9.22
N LYS A 188 6.21 -14.34 9.23
CA LYS A 188 6.61 -15.64 8.66
C LYS A 188 6.72 -15.59 7.13
N LEU A 189 6.00 -14.67 6.50
CA LEU A 189 5.86 -14.51 5.06
C LEU A 189 6.73 -13.38 4.50
N ILE A 190 6.96 -12.33 5.29
CA ILE A 190 7.69 -11.12 4.89
C ILE A 190 8.92 -10.91 5.77
N LYS A 191 10.03 -10.51 5.15
CA LYS A 191 11.23 -10.09 5.88
C LYS A 191 11.27 -8.57 5.90
N ASN A 192 11.10 -7.98 7.08
CA ASN A 192 11.30 -6.55 7.31
C ASN A 192 11.93 -6.31 8.70
N ASP A 193 12.34 -5.08 8.96
CA ASP A 193 13.07 -4.73 10.18
C ASP A 193 12.24 -4.86 11.45
N ILE A 194 10.93 -4.54 11.39
CA ILE A 194 10.00 -4.72 12.53
C ILE A 194 9.93 -6.20 12.92
N CYS A 195 9.76 -7.07 11.93
CA CYS A 195 9.70 -8.52 12.11
C CYS A 195 10.97 -9.05 12.75
N ASN A 196 12.12 -8.69 12.21
CA ASN A 196 13.42 -9.14 12.71
C ASN A 196 13.70 -8.65 14.14
N LYS A 197 13.35 -7.40 14.43
CA LYS A 197 13.71 -6.75 15.69
C LYS A 197 12.77 -7.10 16.85
N TYR A 198 11.47 -7.20 16.58
CA TYR A 198 10.45 -7.29 17.63
C TYR A 198 9.64 -8.59 17.64
N ILE A 199 9.53 -9.29 16.51
CA ILE A 199 8.66 -10.48 16.41
C ILE A 199 9.46 -11.78 16.44
N HIS A 200 10.46 -11.92 15.57
CA HIS A 200 11.24 -13.17 15.47
C HIS A 200 12.15 -13.41 16.68
N LYS A 201 12.49 -12.36 17.41
CA LYS A 201 13.39 -12.45 18.56
C LYS A 201 12.63 -12.93 19.80
N ASP A 202 12.69 -14.25 20.03
CA ASP A 202 12.37 -14.91 21.31
C ASP A 202 10.90 -14.80 21.79
N ASP A 203 9.97 -14.41 20.91
CA ASP A 203 8.54 -14.24 21.24
C ASP A 203 8.29 -13.37 22.50
N ARG A 204 9.28 -12.54 22.86
CA ARG A 204 9.32 -11.77 24.12
C ARG A 204 8.04 -10.99 24.39
N TYR A 205 7.50 -10.42 23.32
CA TYR A 205 6.37 -9.51 23.37
C TYR A 205 5.03 -10.22 23.20
N ASN A 206 4.97 -11.54 23.40
CA ASN A 206 3.71 -12.27 23.33
C ASN A 206 2.77 -11.83 24.46
N PRO A 207 1.55 -11.34 24.16
CA PRO A 207 0.64 -10.81 25.17
C PRO A 207 0.04 -11.89 26.08
N LYS A 208 0.22 -13.19 25.78
CA LYS A 208 -0.40 -14.29 26.52
C LYS A 208 -0.10 -14.25 28.03
N GLU A 209 1.15 -14.01 28.40
CA GLU A 209 1.56 -13.90 29.80
C GLU A 209 0.88 -12.70 30.47
N LEU A 210 0.88 -11.53 29.82
CA LEU A 210 0.22 -10.33 30.33
C LEU A 210 -1.29 -10.55 30.52
N LEU A 211 -1.98 -11.10 29.53
CA LEU A 211 -3.43 -11.30 29.56
C LEU A 211 -3.88 -12.19 30.73
N SER A 212 -3.13 -13.27 30.98
CA SER A 212 -3.42 -14.23 32.04
C SER A 212 -3.06 -13.67 33.42
N ASN A 213 -1.82 -13.23 33.60
CA ASN A 213 -1.32 -12.82 34.90
C ASN A 213 -1.95 -11.50 35.40
N LEU A 214 -2.28 -10.57 34.49
CA LEU A 214 -3.00 -9.33 34.84
C LEU A 214 -4.52 -9.50 34.88
N SER A 215 -5.02 -10.74 34.72
CA SER A 215 -6.45 -11.06 34.75
C SER A 215 -7.28 -10.23 33.76
N CYS A 216 -6.72 -9.98 32.57
CA CYS A 216 -7.39 -9.17 31.56
C CYS A 216 -8.53 -9.92 30.87
N VAL A 217 -8.52 -11.25 30.90
CA VAL A 217 -9.49 -12.08 30.18
C VAL A 217 -10.18 -13.02 31.16
N GLU A 218 -11.51 -12.97 31.20
CA GLU A 218 -12.32 -13.89 31.99
C GLU A 218 -12.28 -15.29 31.36
N GLY A 219 -12.11 -16.33 32.19
CA GLY A 219 -12.07 -17.72 31.72
C GLY A 219 -10.76 -18.16 31.04
N GLY A 220 -9.75 -17.29 30.93
CA GLY A 220 -8.40 -17.65 30.50
C GLY A 220 -8.21 -17.87 28.99
N THR A 221 -9.25 -17.70 28.18
CA THR A 221 -9.19 -17.87 26.72
C THR A 221 -9.54 -16.57 26.00
N TYR A 222 -8.62 -16.05 25.19
CA TYR A 222 -8.85 -14.88 24.33
C TYR A 222 -8.88 -15.32 22.87
N GLU A 223 -10.03 -15.17 22.22
CA GLU A 223 -10.17 -15.42 20.79
C GLU A 223 -9.57 -14.24 20.00
N VAL A 224 -8.50 -14.50 19.25
CA VAL A 224 -7.87 -13.49 18.41
C VAL A 224 -8.64 -13.39 17.09
N LYS A 225 -9.38 -12.29 16.92
CA LYS A 225 -9.96 -11.95 15.62
C LYS A 225 -9.01 -11.04 14.87
N LEU A 226 -8.50 -11.51 13.74
CA LEU A 226 -7.65 -10.71 12.87
C LEU A 226 -8.51 -9.62 12.21
N ASP A 227 -7.96 -8.42 12.08
CA ASP A 227 -8.62 -7.35 11.35
C ASP A 227 -8.38 -7.56 9.84
N GLU A 228 -9.43 -7.96 9.12
CA GLU A 228 -9.38 -8.23 7.68
C GLU A 228 -8.87 -7.03 6.87
N ARG A 229 -9.21 -5.80 7.27
CA ARG A 229 -8.75 -4.59 6.57
C ARG A 229 -7.27 -4.37 6.80
N LEU A 230 -6.81 -4.59 8.02
CA LEU A 230 -5.39 -4.50 8.36
C LEU A 230 -4.57 -5.55 7.59
N VAL A 231 -5.05 -6.81 7.57
CA VAL A 231 -4.45 -7.89 6.80
C VAL A 231 -4.38 -7.51 5.32
N ALA A 232 -5.45 -6.97 4.75
CA ALA A 232 -5.49 -6.55 3.35
C ALA A 232 -4.48 -5.43 3.05
N GLU A 233 -4.42 -4.41 3.90
CA GLU A 233 -3.50 -3.28 3.73
C GLU A 233 -2.03 -3.70 3.93
N MET A 234 -1.78 -4.66 4.81
CA MET A 234 -0.45 -5.28 4.99
C MET A 234 -0.03 -6.06 3.75
N ILE A 235 -0.90 -6.92 3.22
CA ILE A 235 -0.62 -7.67 1.99
C ILE A 235 -0.31 -6.69 0.87
N LYS A 236 -1.15 -5.66 0.68
CA LYS A 236 -0.94 -4.61 -0.31
C LYS A 236 0.39 -3.89 -0.14
N THR A 237 0.76 -3.55 1.10
CA THR A 237 2.01 -2.84 1.40
C THR A 237 3.25 -3.68 1.13
N TYR A 238 3.21 -4.98 1.46
CA TYR A 238 4.36 -5.89 1.36
C TYR A 238 4.25 -6.88 0.19
N GLN A 239 3.40 -6.59 -0.80
CA GLN A 239 3.09 -7.43 -1.97
C GLN A 239 4.34 -7.89 -2.73
N SER A 240 5.38 -7.06 -2.79
CA SER A 240 6.68 -7.39 -3.41
C SER A 240 7.41 -8.54 -2.72
N GLY A 241 7.23 -8.72 -1.41
CA GLY A 241 7.76 -9.87 -0.65
C GLY A 241 6.93 -11.14 -0.84
N VAL A 242 5.60 -11.01 -0.96
CA VAL A 242 4.68 -12.15 -1.12
C VAL A 242 4.86 -12.85 -2.46
N GLY A 243 5.17 -12.11 -3.54
CA GLY A 243 5.44 -12.67 -4.86
C GLY A 243 6.64 -13.63 -4.91
N SER A 244 7.54 -13.59 -3.91
CA SER A 244 8.69 -14.49 -3.79
C SER A 244 8.36 -15.87 -3.20
N LEU A 245 7.18 -16.02 -2.57
CA LEU A 245 6.78 -17.26 -1.91
C LEU A 245 6.30 -18.35 -2.88
N ILE A 246 6.01 -17.99 -4.14
CA ILE A 246 5.62 -18.96 -5.17
C ILE A 246 6.46 -18.73 -6.43
N PRO A 247 7.55 -19.50 -6.62
CA PRO A 247 8.34 -19.45 -7.85
C PRO A 247 7.43 -19.68 -9.06
N GLY A 248 7.43 -18.74 -10.02
CA GLY A 248 6.64 -18.82 -11.26
C GLY A 248 5.29 -18.05 -11.26
N LEU A 249 4.80 -17.61 -10.10
CA LEU A 249 3.53 -16.87 -9.97
C LEU A 249 3.72 -15.35 -9.76
N GLY A 250 4.96 -14.86 -9.70
CA GLY A 250 5.27 -13.44 -9.49
C GLY A 250 4.59 -12.48 -10.48
N HIS A 251 4.34 -12.92 -11.72
CA HIS A 251 3.64 -12.11 -12.74
C HIS A 251 2.12 -12.00 -12.55
N LEU A 252 1.51 -12.86 -11.72
CA LEU A 252 0.06 -12.82 -11.42
C LEU A 252 -0.27 -11.78 -10.33
N PHE A 253 0.72 -11.37 -9.54
CA PHE A 253 0.55 -10.38 -8.48
C PHE A 253 0.98 -8.95 -8.89
N THR A 254 1.48 -8.75 -10.11
CA THR A 254 1.85 -7.43 -10.65
C THR A 254 0.68 -6.66 -11.28
N GLY A 255 -0.52 -7.25 -11.29
CA GLY A 255 -1.76 -6.60 -11.71
C GLY A 255 -2.78 -6.59 -10.57
N SER A 256 -3.73 -5.65 -10.60
CA SER A 256 -4.88 -5.63 -9.68
C SER A 256 -5.74 -6.89 -9.85
N LEU A 257 -5.38 -7.97 -9.16
CA LEU A 257 -6.09 -9.25 -9.28
C LEU A 257 -7.25 -9.32 -8.26
N PRO A 258 -8.47 -9.72 -8.66
CA PRO A 258 -9.69 -9.60 -7.85
C PRO A 258 -9.67 -10.43 -6.56
N GLY A 259 -10.51 -10.02 -5.59
CA GLY A 259 -10.58 -10.50 -4.19
C GLY A 259 -10.66 -12.01 -3.93
N MET A 260 -10.76 -12.87 -4.94
CA MET A 260 -10.69 -14.33 -4.79
C MET A 260 -9.31 -14.80 -4.29
N PHE A 261 -8.23 -14.12 -4.70
CA PHE A 261 -6.88 -14.39 -4.18
C PHE A 261 -6.67 -13.81 -2.77
N MET A 262 -7.32 -12.68 -2.44
CA MET A 262 -7.24 -12.10 -1.09
C MET A 262 -7.82 -13.04 -0.04
N ASN A 263 -8.93 -13.71 -0.32
CA ASN A 263 -9.49 -14.71 0.59
C ASN A 263 -8.53 -15.89 0.80
N SER A 264 -7.80 -16.30 -0.24
CA SER A 264 -6.81 -17.39 -0.13
C SER A 264 -5.59 -16.97 0.69
N ILE A 265 -5.10 -15.73 0.53
CA ILE A 265 -4.01 -15.19 1.34
C ILE A 265 -4.49 -14.96 2.78
N TYR A 266 -5.72 -14.51 2.98
CA TYR A 266 -6.33 -14.39 4.30
C TYR A 266 -6.40 -15.74 5.02
N ASP A 267 -6.90 -16.78 4.33
CA ASP A 267 -6.90 -18.16 4.85
C ASP A 267 -5.48 -18.65 5.15
N LEU A 268 -4.49 -18.31 4.31
CA LEU A 268 -3.08 -18.63 4.56
C LEU A 268 -2.54 -17.94 5.83
N VAL A 269 -2.84 -16.65 6.03
CA VAL A 269 -2.43 -15.86 7.20
C VAL A 269 -3.12 -16.39 8.47
N GLN A 270 -4.39 -16.78 8.38
CA GLN A 270 -5.17 -17.22 9.53
C GLN A 270 -4.93 -18.69 9.90
N LYS A 271 -4.82 -19.59 8.92
CA LYS A 271 -4.81 -21.04 9.10
C LYS A 271 -3.47 -21.70 8.76
N GLY A 272 -2.49 -20.94 8.26
CA GLY A 272 -1.22 -21.47 7.77
C GLY A 272 -1.37 -22.23 6.44
N PHE A 273 -0.24 -22.72 5.90
CA PHE A 273 -0.22 -23.41 4.61
C PHE A 273 -1.09 -24.69 4.63
N ASP A 274 -0.97 -25.50 5.68
CA ASP A 274 -1.67 -26.78 5.81
C ASP A 274 -3.19 -26.63 6.01
N GLY A 275 -3.63 -25.50 6.60
CA GLY A 275 -5.05 -25.18 6.81
C GLY A 275 -5.67 -24.34 5.69
N SER A 276 -4.87 -23.85 4.74
CA SER A 276 -5.35 -23.12 3.57
C SER A 276 -5.74 -24.11 2.46
N GLY A 277 -6.80 -23.83 1.70
CA GLY A 277 -7.17 -24.62 0.51
C GLY A 277 -6.11 -24.62 -0.61
N ILE A 278 -4.97 -23.95 -0.39
CA ILE A 278 -3.86 -23.79 -1.32
C ILE A 278 -3.04 -25.08 -1.45
N THR A 279 -2.93 -25.91 -0.41
CA THR A 279 -2.26 -27.23 -0.50
C THR A 279 -2.87 -28.10 -1.59
N THR A 280 -4.21 -28.12 -1.68
CA THR A 280 -4.94 -28.84 -2.73
C THR A 280 -4.65 -28.27 -4.12
N LEU A 281 -4.59 -26.95 -4.26
CA LEU A 281 -4.23 -26.28 -5.52
C LEU A 281 -2.78 -26.57 -5.93
N TYR A 282 -1.84 -26.49 -4.98
CA TYR A 282 -0.43 -26.78 -5.19
C TYR A 282 -0.25 -28.22 -5.69
N ASN A 283 -0.83 -29.20 -4.98
CA ASN A 283 -0.77 -30.61 -5.39
C ASN A 283 -1.40 -30.85 -6.77
N LYS A 284 -2.46 -30.11 -7.10
CA LYS A 284 -3.10 -30.19 -8.43
C LYS A 284 -2.22 -29.60 -9.53
N ILE A 285 -1.55 -28.46 -9.27
CA ILE A 285 -0.58 -27.86 -10.19
C ILE A 285 0.59 -28.81 -10.42
N THR A 286 1.14 -29.41 -9.36
CA THR A 286 2.21 -30.42 -9.46
C THR A 286 1.76 -31.63 -10.30
N SER A 287 0.53 -32.12 -10.08
CA SER A 287 -0.01 -33.20 -10.90
C SER A 287 -0.14 -32.85 -12.38
N TYR A 288 -0.48 -31.59 -12.70
CA TYR A 288 -0.55 -31.14 -14.09
C TYR A 288 0.83 -30.99 -14.71
N THR A 289 1.83 -30.47 -13.97
CA THR A 289 3.20 -30.43 -14.46
C THR A 289 3.72 -31.83 -14.75
N ASP A 290 3.40 -32.81 -13.90
CA ASP A 290 3.80 -34.21 -14.12
C ASP A 290 3.15 -34.79 -15.39
N ILE A 291 1.92 -34.38 -15.72
CA ILE A 291 1.26 -34.74 -16.98
C ILE A 291 2.00 -34.12 -18.18
N PHE A 292 2.41 -32.86 -18.11
CA PHE A 292 3.18 -32.20 -19.19
C PHE A 292 4.56 -32.83 -19.40
N TYR A 293 5.19 -33.33 -18.35
CA TYR A 293 6.48 -34.04 -18.41
C TYR A 293 6.34 -35.54 -18.64
N SER A 294 5.12 -36.08 -18.70
CA SER A 294 4.91 -37.49 -19.03
C SER A 294 5.40 -37.81 -20.44
N GLU A 295 6.04 -38.98 -20.61
CA GLU A 295 6.59 -39.41 -21.90
C GLU A 295 5.54 -39.40 -23.02
N ASN A 296 4.30 -39.76 -22.69
CA ASN A 296 3.19 -39.76 -23.65
C ASN A 296 2.82 -38.35 -24.11
N PHE A 297 2.81 -37.36 -23.22
CA PHE A 297 2.52 -35.98 -23.59
C PHE A 297 3.67 -35.35 -24.38
N GLN A 298 4.91 -35.64 -24.03
CA GLN A 298 6.07 -35.19 -24.81
C GLN A 298 6.12 -35.83 -26.20
N LYS A 299 5.77 -37.12 -26.31
CA LYS A 299 5.82 -37.88 -27.58
C LYS A 299 4.67 -37.55 -28.53
N TYR A 300 3.47 -37.28 -28.01
CA TYR A 300 2.27 -37.08 -28.86
C TYR A 300 1.57 -35.75 -28.62
N GLY A 301 1.52 -35.27 -27.38
CA GLY A 301 0.85 -34.03 -26.99
C GLY A 301 1.55 -32.78 -27.53
N LEU A 302 2.85 -32.62 -27.29
CA LEU A 302 3.61 -31.46 -27.78
C LEU A 302 3.58 -31.36 -29.32
N PRO A 303 3.93 -32.43 -30.07
CA PRO A 303 3.92 -32.37 -31.54
C PRO A 303 2.53 -32.06 -32.12
N SER A 304 1.45 -32.57 -31.51
CA SER A 304 0.09 -32.28 -31.96
C SER A 304 -0.33 -30.82 -31.71
N LEU A 305 0.09 -30.23 -30.58
CA LEU A 305 -0.15 -28.80 -30.31
C LEU A 305 0.62 -27.90 -31.29
N PHE A 306 1.87 -28.24 -31.62
CA PHE A 306 2.62 -27.55 -32.67
C PHE A 306 1.96 -27.69 -34.04
N GLY A 307 1.47 -28.89 -34.37
CA GLY A 307 0.71 -29.14 -35.60
C GLY A 307 -0.55 -28.27 -35.71
N LEU A 308 -1.34 -28.19 -34.64
CA LEU A 308 -2.52 -27.33 -34.55
C LEU A 308 -2.16 -25.84 -34.66
N GLY A 309 -1.08 -25.41 -34.01
CA GLY A 309 -0.57 -24.04 -34.12
C GLY A 309 -0.20 -23.69 -35.57
N CYS A 310 0.52 -24.57 -36.25
CA CYS A 310 0.86 -24.43 -37.66
C CYS A 310 -0.39 -24.35 -38.55
N LEU A 311 -1.41 -25.17 -38.30
CA LEU A 311 -2.67 -25.13 -39.05
C LEU A 311 -3.43 -23.81 -38.86
N ILE A 312 -3.47 -23.28 -37.64
CA ILE A 312 -4.08 -21.97 -37.35
C ILE A 312 -3.34 -20.86 -38.10
N ILE A 313 -2.01 -20.87 -38.06
CA ILE A 313 -1.17 -19.89 -38.77
C ILE A 313 -1.39 -19.99 -40.29
N LEU A 314 -1.42 -21.20 -40.85
CA LEU A 314 -1.71 -21.43 -42.26
C LEU A 314 -3.11 -20.95 -42.65
N PHE A 315 -4.12 -21.17 -41.79
CA PHE A 315 -5.47 -20.66 -42.00
C PHE A 315 -5.51 -19.12 -42.00
N ILE A 316 -4.76 -18.47 -41.11
CA ILE A 316 -4.60 -17.00 -41.10
C ILE A 316 -3.98 -16.53 -42.42
N PHE A 317 -2.88 -17.13 -42.87
CA PHE A 317 -2.24 -16.78 -44.14
C PHE A 317 -3.15 -17.01 -45.34
N TYR A 318 -3.89 -18.12 -45.37
CA TYR A 318 -4.87 -18.41 -46.42
C TYR A 318 -5.98 -17.35 -46.47
N LYS A 319 -6.54 -16.98 -45.32
CA LYS A 319 -7.60 -15.96 -45.21
C LYS A 319 -7.09 -14.58 -45.63
N VAL A 320 -5.83 -14.25 -45.35
CA VAL A 320 -5.17 -13.02 -45.80
C VAL A 320 -4.97 -13.03 -47.33
N LYS A 321 -4.43 -14.10 -47.90
CA LYS A 321 -4.20 -14.23 -49.36
C LYS A 321 -5.51 -14.18 -50.16
N SER A 322 -6.58 -14.80 -49.65
CA SER A 322 -7.93 -14.73 -50.22
C SER A 322 -8.47 -13.28 -50.28
N LYS A 323 -8.28 -12.48 -49.22
CA LYS A 323 -8.66 -11.05 -49.23
C LYS A 323 -7.89 -10.24 -50.27
N TYR A 324 -6.60 -10.51 -50.49
CA TYR A 324 -5.80 -9.84 -51.52
C TYR A 324 -6.25 -10.19 -52.94
N ILE A 325 -6.59 -11.46 -53.21
CA ILE A 325 -7.15 -11.90 -54.50
C ILE A 325 -8.50 -11.21 -54.78
N LEU A 326 -9.35 -11.08 -53.76
CA LEU A 326 -10.64 -10.38 -53.86
C LEU A 326 -10.45 -8.88 -54.14
N LYS A 327 -9.47 -8.22 -53.49
CA LYS A 327 -9.11 -6.81 -53.74
C LYS A 327 -8.58 -6.62 -55.16
N TYR A 328 -7.73 -7.53 -55.65
CA TYR A 328 -7.19 -7.49 -57.02
C TYR A 328 -8.30 -7.63 -58.07
N ARG A 329 -9.24 -8.58 -57.90
CA ARG A 329 -10.41 -8.72 -58.78
C ARG A 329 -11.31 -7.47 -58.77
N ARG A 330 -11.55 -6.85 -57.60
CA ARG A 330 -12.31 -5.60 -57.49
C ARG A 330 -11.61 -4.42 -58.18
N LYS A 331 -10.27 -4.32 -58.07
CA LYS A 331 -9.47 -3.28 -58.74
C LYS A 331 -9.47 -3.45 -60.26
N LYS A 332 -9.38 -4.70 -60.76
CA LYS A 332 -9.49 -5.03 -62.20
C LYS A 332 -10.89 -4.74 -62.75
N LYS A 333 -11.95 -4.99 -61.97
CA LYS A 333 -13.35 -4.66 -62.35
C LYS A 333 -13.59 -3.15 -62.39
N ARG A 334 -13.04 -2.37 -61.45
CA ARG A 334 -13.09 -0.89 -61.48
C ARG A 334 -12.35 -0.30 -62.68
N LYS A 335 -11.18 -0.86 -63.05
CA LYS A 335 -10.42 -0.39 -64.21
C LYS A 335 -11.18 -0.58 -65.54
N ARG A 336 -11.93 -1.68 -65.69
CA ARG A 336 -12.82 -1.86 -66.85
C ARG A 336 -14.01 -0.90 -66.89
N LEU A 337 -14.44 -0.35 -65.75
CA LEU A 337 -15.51 0.65 -65.70
C LEU A 337 -15.00 2.07 -66.00
N SER A 338 -13.74 2.38 -65.69
CA SER A 338 -13.13 3.68 -65.98
C SER A 338 -12.70 3.85 -67.44
N ASP A 339 -12.56 2.75 -68.18
CA ASP A 339 -12.26 2.76 -69.62
C ASP A 339 -13.53 2.86 -70.49
N LEU A 340 -14.73 2.94 -69.89
CA LEU A 340 -15.96 3.35 -70.59
C LEU A 340 -16.02 4.88 -70.62
N ASP A 341 -15.58 5.44 -71.73
CA ASP A 341 -15.58 6.87 -72.02
C ASP A 341 -17.02 7.40 -72.14
N THR A 342 -17.42 8.30 -71.22
CA THR A 342 -18.70 9.04 -71.28
C THR A 342 -18.56 10.45 -71.85
N SER A 343 -17.44 10.78 -72.50
CA SER A 343 -17.23 12.12 -73.08
C SER A 343 -18.03 12.43 -74.36
N GLY A 344 -18.89 11.51 -74.83
CA GLY A 344 -19.72 11.70 -76.04
C GLY A 344 -21.19 12.09 -75.83
N LEU A 345 -21.70 12.27 -74.59
CA LEU A 345 -23.14 12.44 -74.33
C LEU A 345 -23.43 13.63 -73.38
N MET A 346 -23.01 14.84 -73.77
CA MET A 346 -23.58 16.08 -73.25
C MET A 346 -23.99 17.01 -74.39
N SER A 347 -25.22 16.86 -74.87
CA SER A 347 -25.96 17.90 -75.59
C SER A 347 -27.46 17.60 -75.60
N ALA A 348 -28.19 17.99 -74.54
CA ALA A 348 -29.58 18.49 -74.64
C ALA A 348 -30.04 19.00 -73.26
N PRO A 349 -30.74 20.16 -73.16
CA PRO A 349 -31.07 20.80 -71.89
C PRO A 349 -32.51 20.51 -71.46
N LEU A 350 -32.75 20.07 -70.23
CA LEU A 350 -34.11 20.06 -69.68
C LEU A 350 -34.13 20.36 -68.17
N GLY A 351 -34.62 21.56 -67.85
CA GLY A 351 -35.63 21.86 -66.82
C GLY A 351 -35.38 21.39 -65.39
N PHE A 352 -35.01 22.33 -64.52
CA PHE A 352 -35.23 22.21 -63.08
C PHE A 352 -36.74 22.15 -62.75
N PRO A 353 -37.12 21.33 -61.75
CA PRO A 353 -38.06 21.80 -60.72
C PRO A 353 -37.39 21.86 -59.34
N ALA A 354 -37.92 22.78 -58.54
CA ALA A 354 -37.46 23.25 -57.24
C ALA A 354 -37.52 22.19 -56.11
N PRO A 355 -36.94 22.47 -54.92
CA PRO A 355 -36.57 21.45 -53.93
C PRO A 355 -37.75 21.04 -53.05
N MET A 356 -37.91 19.73 -52.80
CA MET A 356 -38.75 19.22 -51.73
C MET A 356 -37.95 19.09 -50.44
N MET A 357 -38.46 19.73 -49.38
CA MET A 357 -37.96 19.71 -48.00
C MET A 357 -38.11 18.31 -47.34
N PRO A 358 -37.32 18.02 -46.29
CA PRO A 358 -37.26 16.70 -45.66
C PRO A 358 -38.48 16.39 -44.78
N MET A 359 -39.04 15.18 -44.91
CA MET A 359 -40.05 14.65 -44.01
C MET A 359 -39.40 14.02 -42.77
N ASN A 360 -39.79 14.52 -41.59
CA ASN A 360 -39.47 14.01 -40.26
C ASN A 360 -40.31 12.74 -39.96
N PRO A 361 -39.72 11.61 -39.48
CA PRO A 361 -40.42 10.34 -39.34
C PRO A 361 -41.27 10.15 -38.07
N TYR A 362 -41.46 11.18 -37.23
CA TYR A 362 -42.30 11.05 -36.03
C TYR A 362 -43.37 12.15 -36.00
N GLY A 363 -44.53 11.80 -36.55
CA GLY A 363 -45.69 12.68 -36.69
C GLY A 363 -46.36 13.02 -35.36
N LEU A 364 -45.90 14.08 -34.71
CA LEU A 364 -46.64 14.78 -33.67
C LEU A 364 -46.74 16.27 -34.03
N ARG A 365 -47.98 16.74 -34.16
CA ARG A 365 -48.34 18.14 -34.42
C ARG A 365 -48.05 18.97 -33.18
N TYR A 366 -47.27 20.04 -33.33
CA TYR A 366 -47.35 21.21 -32.46
C TYR A 366 -48.00 22.35 -33.25
N GLN A 367 -49.19 22.77 -32.82
CA GLN A 367 -49.70 24.11 -33.11
C GLN A 367 -49.28 25.04 -31.96
N PRO A 368 -48.67 26.20 -32.26
CA PRO A 368 -48.28 27.19 -31.26
C PRO A 368 -49.39 28.21 -30.96
N MET A 369 -49.39 28.71 -29.73
CA MET A 369 -49.55 30.14 -29.46
C MET A 369 -48.15 30.75 -29.33
#